data_AF-A0A5P8WK67-F1
#
_entry.id   AF-A0A5P8WK67-F1
#
_cell.length_a   1.000
_cell.length_b   1.000
_cell.length_c   1.000
_cell.angle_alpha   90.00
_cell.angle_beta   90.00
_cell.angle_gamma   90.00
#
_symmetry.space_group_name_H-M   'P 1'
#
loop_
_entity.id
_entity.type
_entity.pdbx_description
1 polymer ?
#
loop_
_entity_poly.entity_id
_entity_poly.type
_entity_poly.pdbx_seq_one_letter_code
_entity_poly.pdbx_strand_id
1 'polypeptide(L)'
;MKATARLAGVSDRAILKVLASADLKPSKLTQMLMDKGFAGADLNSWRTEGIPDIAVGIILNYYAYLAGRYCTQQARLVCEAFGTIGVRAWIQDALPGFLTKLEEIGVKNCQNVYCKRIPAALLYDPK
;
A
#
# COMPACT_ATOMS: atom_id res chain seq x y z
N MET A 1 11.25 -2.41 -9.39
CA MET A 1 10.18 -3.38 -9.76
C MET A 1 10.00 -4.51 -8.73
N LYS A 2 11.06 -5.24 -8.35
CA LYS A 2 11.05 -6.26 -7.28
C LYS A 2 10.32 -5.87 -5.97
N ALA A 3 10.48 -4.63 -5.51
CA ALA A 3 9.81 -4.14 -4.30
C ALA A 3 8.27 -4.14 -4.43
N THR A 4 7.74 -3.56 -5.50
CA THR A 4 6.31 -3.55 -5.82
C THR A 4 5.75 -4.95 -5.98
N ALA A 5 6.49 -5.85 -6.64
CA ALA A 5 6.12 -7.26 -6.77
C ALA A 5 6.01 -7.96 -5.41
N ARG A 6 6.99 -7.72 -4.52
CA ARG A 6 6.95 -8.23 -3.14
C ARG A 6 5.75 -7.68 -2.38
N LEU A 7 5.49 -6.38 -2.43
CA LEU A 7 4.33 -5.77 -1.76
C LEU A 7 3.00 -6.33 -2.27
N ALA A 8 2.90 -6.56 -3.59
CA ALA A 8 1.73 -7.14 -4.21
C ALA A 8 1.63 -8.68 -4.06
N GLY A 9 2.63 -9.34 -3.47
CA GLY A 9 2.64 -10.80 -3.33
C GLY A 9 2.69 -11.56 -4.67
N VAL A 10 3.29 -10.97 -5.70
CA VAL A 10 3.39 -11.56 -7.05
C VAL A 10 4.84 -11.64 -7.52
N SER A 11 5.10 -12.39 -8.60
CA SER A 11 6.42 -12.41 -9.21
C SER A 11 6.69 -11.13 -10.00
N ASP A 12 7.94 -10.69 -10.01
CA ASP A 12 8.38 -9.51 -10.80
C ASP A 12 8.05 -9.67 -12.30
N ARG A 13 8.16 -10.91 -12.79
CA ARG A 13 7.79 -11.28 -14.17
C ARG A 13 6.29 -11.10 -14.46
N ALA A 14 5.42 -11.30 -13.48
CA ALA A 14 3.98 -11.11 -13.67
C ALA A 14 3.66 -9.62 -13.91
N ILE A 15 4.26 -8.72 -13.13
CA ILE A 15 4.14 -7.28 -13.35
C ILE A 15 4.73 -6.89 -14.71
N LEU A 16 5.95 -7.35 -15.04
CA LEU A 16 6.59 -7.07 -16.33
C LEU A 16 5.76 -7.52 -17.54
N LYS A 17 5.15 -8.71 -17.48
CA LYS A 17 4.31 -9.23 -18.57
C LYS A 17 3.08 -8.37 -18.80
N VAL A 18 2.47 -7.91 -17.71
CA VAL A 18 1.29 -7.04 -17.76
C VAL A 18 1.64 -5.66 -18.31
N LEU A 19 2.78 -5.10 -17.91
CA LEU A 19 3.25 -3.81 -18.43
C LEU A 19 3.67 -3.89 -19.90
N ALA A 20 4.34 -4.98 -20.31
CA ALA A 20 4.79 -5.18 -21.69
C ALA A 20 3.67 -5.46 -22.70
N SER A 21 2.46 -5.78 -22.25
CA SER A 21 1.32 -6.07 -23.14
C SER A 21 0.51 -4.82 -23.51
N ALA A 22 0.98 -3.63 -23.09
CA ALA A 22 0.29 -2.37 -23.33
C ALA A 22 0.07 -2.05 -24.82
N ASP A 23 1.05 -2.36 -25.67
CA ASP A 23 1.03 -1.96 -27.09
C ASP A 23 0.17 -2.87 -27.99
N LEU A 24 -0.11 -4.11 -27.58
CA LEU A 24 -0.79 -5.12 -28.40
C LEU A 24 -2.24 -5.39 -27.94
N LYS A 25 -2.46 -5.44 -26.62
CA LYS A 25 -3.79 -5.57 -26.01
C LYS A 25 -3.70 -5.17 -24.53
N PRO A 26 -4.09 -3.95 -24.16
CA PRO A 26 -3.91 -3.46 -22.80
C PRO A 26 -4.72 -4.33 -21.83
N SER A 27 -4.02 -4.93 -20.87
CA SER A 27 -4.65 -5.66 -19.77
C SER A 27 -5.51 -4.72 -18.92
N LYS A 28 -6.40 -5.25 -18.08
CA LYS A 28 -7.19 -4.43 -17.16
C LYS A 28 -6.32 -3.54 -16.25
N LEU A 29 -5.18 -4.05 -15.77
CA LEU A 29 -4.23 -3.24 -15.00
C LEU A 29 -3.62 -2.12 -15.85
N THR A 30 -3.24 -2.43 -17.10
CA THR A 30 -2.72 -1.44 -18.03
C THR A 30 -3.74 -0.33 -18.29
N GLN A 31 -5.01 -0.69 -18.50
CA GLN A 31 -6.10 0.28 -18.67
C GLN A 31 -6.24 1.17 -17.44
N MET A 32 -6.23 0.61 -16.23
CA MET A 32 -6.28 1.40 -14.99
C MET A 32 -5.11 2.38 -14.83
N LEU A 33 -3.93 2.03 -15.34
CA LEU A 33 -2.78 2.93 -15.35
C LEU A 33 -2.98 4.04 -16.39
N MET A 34 -3.46 3.71 -17.58
CA MET A 34 -3.76 4.70 -18.62
C MET A 34 -4.87 5.67 -18.20
N ASP A 35 -5.91 5.19 -17.53
CA ASP A 35 -6.99 6.02 -16.96
C ASP A 35 -6.47 7.02 -15.91
N LYS A 36 -5.30 6.75 -15.33
CA LYS A 36 -4.63 7.62 -14.37
C LYS A 36 -3.57 8.52 -15.01
N GLY A 37 -3.50 8.54 -16.35
CA GLY A 37 -2.65 9.42 -17.14
C GLY A 37 -1.29 8.86 -17.51
N PHE A 38 -1.01 7.58 -17.24
CA PHE A 38 0.25 6.96 -17.64
C PHE A 38 0.20 6.46 -19.10
N ALA A 39 1.11 6.92 -19.94
CA ALA A 39 1.17 6.47 -21.33
C ALA A 39 1.79 5.06 -21.43
N GLY A 40 1.44 4.31 -22.48
CA GLY A 40 2.03 2.99 -22.73
C GLY A 40 3.57 3.03 -22.85
N ALA A 41 4.12 4.12 -23.39
CA ALA A 41 5.56 4.36 -23.48
C ALA A 41 6.24 4.47 -22.10
N ASP A 42 5.57 5.08 -21.11
CA ASP A 42 6.09 5.22 -19.75
C ASP A 42 6.25 3.83 -19.09
N LEU A 43 5.33 2.91 -19.37
CA LEU A 43 5.37 1.55 -18.81
C LEU A 43 6.63 0.79 -19.23
N ASN A 44 7.17 1.10 -20.42
CA ASN A 44 8.43 0.53 -20.90
C ASN A 44 9.65 1.16 -20.19
N SER A 45 9.59 2.44 -19.83
CA SER A 45 10.69 3.14 -19.11
C SER A 45 10.79 2.75 -17.63
N TRP A 46 9.70 2.26 -17.01
CA TRP A 46 9.68 1.85 -15.59
C TRP A 46 10.60 0.68 -15.25
N ARG A 47 11.11 -0.03 -16.27
CA ARG A 47 12.14 -1.06 -16.10
C ARG A 47 13.45 -0.47 -15.60
N THR A 48 13.82 0.71 -16.09
CA THR A 48 15.07 1.38 -15.79
C THR A 48 14.89 2.48 -14.76
N GLU A 49 13.78 3.21 -14.82
CA GLU A 49 13.53 4.41 -14.01
C GLU A 49 12.82 4.10 -12.69
N GLY A 50 12.21 2.91 -12.58
CA GLY A 50 11.37 2.55 -11.44
C GLY A 50 9.89 2.85 -11.66
N ILE A 51 9.05 2.38 -10.73
CA ILE A 51 7.60 2.57 -10.80
C ILE A 51 7.25 3.80 -9.96
N PRO A 52 6.54 4.80 -10.50
CA PRO A 52 6.05 5.93 -9.74
C PRO A 52 5.14 5.51 -8.57
N ASP A 53 5.18 6.21 -7.45
CA ASP A 53 4.43 5.83 -6.23
C ASP A 53 2.92 5.74 -6.47
N ILE A 54 2.36 6.64 -7.29
CA ILE A 54 0.94 6.62 -7.68
C ILE A 54 0.62 5.32 -8.45
N ALA A 55 1.52 4.86 -9.31
CA ALA A 55 1.35 3.61 -10.05
C ALA A 55 1.46 2.38 -9.13
N VAL A 56 2.27 2.43 -8.07
CA VAL A 56 2.33 1.38 -7.05
C VAL A 56 0.96 1.17 -6.40
N GLY A 57 0.27 2.25 -6.03
CA GLY A 57 -1.08 2.17 -5.45
C GLY A 57 -2.09 1.50 -6.39
N ILE A 58 -2.04 1.81 -7.69
CA ILE A 58 -2.92 1.22 -8.71
C ILE A 58 -2.64 -0.28 -8.88
N ILE A 59 -1.36 -0.67 -8.95
CA ILE A 59 -0.94 -2.07 -9.05
C ILE A 59 -1.41 -2.87 -7.83
N LEU A 60 -1.24 -2.31 -6.62
CA LEU A 60 -1.70 -2.95 -5.39
C LEU A 60 -3.22 -3.12 -5.37
N ASN A 61 -3.98 -2.09 -5.74
CA ASN A 61 -5.44 -2.17 -5.81
C ASN A 61 -5.90 -3.25 -6.81
N TYR A 62 -5.23 -3.35 -7.95
CA TYR A 62 -5.53 -4.39 -8.94
C TYR A 62 -5.32 -5.80 -8.39
N TYR A 63 -4.16 -6.08 -7.78
CA TYR A 63 -3.88 -7.39 -7.18
C TYR A 63 -4.63 -7.63 -5.86
N ALA A 64 -5.19 -6.60 -5.23
CA ALA A 64 -6.05 -6.79 -4.06
C ALA A 64 -7.46 -7.26 -4.46
N TYR A 65 -8.05 -6.67 -5.51
CA TYR A 65 -9.50 -6.81 -5.77
C TYR A 65 -9.89 -7.16 -7.21
N LEU A 66 -9.06 -6.87 -8.21
CA LEU A 66 -9.48 -6.87 -9.62
C LEU A 66 -8.80 -7.93 -10.48
N ALA A 67 -7.74 -8.57 -9.97
CA ALA A 67 -6.99 -9.61 -10.67
C ALA A 67 -7.68 -10.99 -10.69
N GLY A 68 -8.89 -11.11 -10.15
CA GLY A 68 -9.68 -12.35 -10.11
C GLY A 68 -8.96 -13.45 -9.33
N ARG A 69 -8.69 -14.60 -9.98
CA ARG A 69 -7.93 -15.72 -9.39
C ARG A 69 -6.49 -15.37 -8.99
N TYR A 70 -5.97 -14.23 -9.45
CA TYR A 70 -4.63 -13.77 -9.13
C TYR A 70 -4.62 -12.69 -8.05
N CYS A 71 -5.77 -12.42 -7.41
CA CYS A 71 -5.78 -11.55 -6.25
C CYS A 71 -4.97 -12.17 -5.11
N THR A 72 -4.25 -11.34 -4.35
CA THR A 72 -3.40 -11.78 -3.25
C THR A 72 -3.84 -11.12 -1.95
N GLN A 73 -3.81 -11.89 -0.85
CA GLN A 73 -4.10 -11.36 0.47
C GLN A 73 -3.06 -10.31 0.88
N GLN A 74 -1.82 -10.49 0.46
CA GLN A 74 -0.75 -9.54 0.76
C GLN A 74 -0.99 -8.18 0.10
N ALA A 75 -1.37 -8.14 -1.18
CA ALA A 75 -1.70 -6.88 -1.85
C ALA A 75 -2.86 -6.17 -1.14
N ARG A 76 -3.86 -6.92 -0.66
CA ARG A 76 -4.99 -6.37 0.08
C ARG A 76 -4.57 -5.70 1.38
N LEU A 77 -3.79 -6.39 2.21
CA LEU A 77 -3.30 -5.84 3.48
C LEU A 77 -2.46 -4.57 3.27
N VAL A 78 -1.57 -4.58 2.28
CA VAL A 78 -0.75 -3.40 1.95
C VAL A 78 -1.62 -2.26 1.41
N CYS A 79 -2.59 -2.55 0.56
CA CYS A 79 -3.51 -1.55 0.02
C CYS A 79 -4.35 -0.90 1.13
N GLU A 80 -4.85 -1.69 2.09
CA GLU A 80 -5.60 -1.18 3.25
C GLU A 80 -4.71 -0.34 4.18
N ALA A 81 -3.46 -0.76 4.42
CA ALA A 81 -2.50 0.01 5.22
C ALA A 81 -2.18 1.36 4.55
N PHE A 82 -1.91 1.37 3.24
CA PHE A 82 -1.67 2.60 2.49
C PHE A 82 -2.89 3.50 2.44
N GLY A 83 -4.10 2.94 2.31
CA GLY A 83 -5.34 3.71 2.44
C GLY A 83 -5.46 4.39 3.79
N THR A 84 -5.17 3.67 4.88
CA THR A 84 -5.20 4.21 6.25
C THR A 84 -4.17 5.33 6.45
N ILE A 85 -2.94 5.12 5.99
CA ILE A 85 -1.88 6.14 6.07
C ILE A 85 -2.23 7.36 5.20
N GLY A 86 -2.76 7.15 4.00
CA GLY A 86 -3.18 8.22 3.09
C GLY A 86 -4.30 9.07 3.67
N VAL A 87 -5.33 8.45 4.28
CA VAL A 87 -6.39 9.18 4.99
C VAL A 87 -5.81 9.98 6.15
N ARG A 88 -4.91 9.39 6.95
CA ARG A 88 -4.24 10.11 8.04
C ARG A 88 -3.47 11.32 7.52
N ALA A 89 -2.64 11.13 6.49
CA ALA A 89 -1.83 12.20 5.90
C ALA A 89 -2.71 13.33 5.35
N TRP A 90 -3.79 12.99 4.64
CA TRP A 90 -4.73 13.97 4.13
C TRP A 90 -5.43 14.76 5.25
N ILE A 91 -5.84 14.10 6.33
CA ILE A 91 -6.43 14.80 7.48
C ILE A 91 -5.41 15.74 8.15
N GLN A 92 -4.13 15.35 8.27
CA GLN A 92 -3.09 16.21 8.83
C GLN A 92 -2.90 17.49 8.01
N ASP A 93 -2.92 17.36 6.69
CA ASP A 93 -2.75 18.46 5.74
C ASP A 93 -3.99 19.36 5.67
N ALA A 94 -5.17 18.77 5.53
CA ALA A 94 -6.44 19.50 5.36
C ALA A 94 -6.94 20.13 6.68
N LEU A 95 -6.66 19.50 7.82
CA LEU A 95 -7.16 19.91 9.14
C LEU A 95 -6.03 19.93 10.18
N PRO A 96 -5.08 20.87 10.06
CA PRO A 96 -3.96 21.00 10.99
C PRO A 96 -4.51 21.33 12.40
N GLY A 97 -4.54 20.32 13.27
CA GLY A 97 -5.07 20.41 14.64
C GLY A 97 -6.21 19.43 14.98
N PHE A 98 -6.78 18.73 13.99
CA PHE A 98 -7.75 17.67 14.24
C PHE A 98 -7.08 16.42 14.82
N LEU A 99 -5.93 16.04 14.27
CA LEU A 99 -5.20 14.85 14.71
C LEU A 99 -4.43 15.05 16.03
N THR A 100 -4.01 16.27 16.38
CA THR A 100 -3.44 16.52 17.71
C THR A 100 -4.47 16.26 18.80
N LYS A 101 -5.74 16.64 18.60
CA LYS A 101 -6.84 16.32 19.52
C LYS A 101 -7.14 14.81 19.57
N LEU A 102 -7.13 14.12 18.44
CA LEU A 102 -7.36 12.67 18.41
C LEU A 102 -6.18 11.88 18.99
N GLU A 103 -4.94 12.31 18.78
CA GLU A 103 -3.75 11.73 19.40
C GLU A 103 -3.74 11.99 20.90
N GLU A 104 -4.15 13.16 21.38
CA GLU A 104 -4.35 13.41 22.82
C GLU A 104 -5.41 12.48 23.42
N ILE A 105 -6.55 12.28 22.74
CA ILE A 105 -7.60 11.34 23.17
C ILE A 105 -7.11 9.89 23.09
N GLY A 106 -6.36 9.54 22.04
CA GLY A 106 -5.78 8.22 21.80
C GLY A 106 -4.70 7.85 22.81
N VAL A 107 -3.79 8.78 23.16
CA VAL A 107 -2.78 8.62 24.22
C VAL A 107 -3.45 8.46 25.58
N LYS A 108 -4.50 9.23 25.88
CA LYS A 108 -5.29 9.07 27.12
C LYS A 108 -5.98 7.70 27.18
N ASN A 109 -6.50 7.21 26.06
CA ASN A 109 -7.12 5.88 26.00
C ASN A 109 -6.11 4.72 26.00
N CYS A 110 -4.96 4.85 25.32
CA CYS A 110 -3.87 3.89 25.37
C CYS A 110 -3.28 3.79 26.78
N GLN A 111 -3.08 4.90 27.49
CA GLN A 111 -2.68 4.87 28.90
C GLN A 111 -3.72 4.11 29.76
N ASN A 112 -5.01 4.28 29.50
CA ASN A 112 -6.07 3.56 30.21
C ASN A 112 -6.14 2.05 29.87
N VAL A 113 -5.79 1.65 28.65
CA VAL A 113 -5.79 0.25 28.20
C VAL A 113 -4.51 -0.49 28.59
N TYR A 114 -3.34 0.15 28.45
CA TYR A 114 -2.04 -0.45 28.80
C TYR A 114 -1.74 -0.41 30.31
N CYS A 115 -2.38 0.45 31.11
CA CYS A 115 -2.19 0.46 32.56
C CYS A 115 -3.00 -0.63 33.30
N LYS A 116 -3.87 -1.39 32.62
CA LYS A 116 -4.69 -2.44 33.26
C LYS A 116 -4.23 -3.89 33.05
N ARG A 117 -3.12 -4.18 32.35
CA ARG A 117 -2.65 -5.58 32.22
C ARG A 117 -1.20 -5.72 31.77
N ILE A 118 -0.26 -5.50 32.69
CA ILE A 118 0.99 -6.28 32.70
C ILE A 118 1.26 -6.65 34.17
N PRO A 119 0.98 -7.89 34.61
CA PRO A 119 1.48 -8.33 35.92
C PRO A 119 3.01 -8.27 35.88
N ALA A 120 3.62 -7.73 36.92
CA ALA A 120 5.06 -7.46 37.06
C ALA A 120 5.99 -8.69 36.91
N ALA A 121 5.46 -9.88 36.62
CA ALA A 121 6.17 -11.14 36.53
C ALA A 121 6.91 -11.38 35.19
N LEU A 122 6.75 -10.52 34.17
CA LEU A 122 7.41 -10.69 32.85
C LEU A 122 8.58 -9.73 32.60
N LEU A 123 9.03 -8.97 33.61
CA LEU A 123 10.10 -7.97 33.45
C LEU A 123 11.47 -8.37 34.03
N TYR A 124 11.67 -9.62 34.47
CA TYR A 124 12.98 -10.07 34.94
C TYR A 124 13.27 -11.50 34.51
N ASP A 125 14.24 -11.65 33.61
CA ASP A 125 14.94 -12.91 33.36
C ASP A 125 16.44 -12.57 33.36
N PRO A 126 17.19 -12.85 34.45
CA PRO A 126 18.62 -12.63 34.49
C PRO A 126 19.33 -13.77 33.76
N LYS A 127 20.23 -13.43 32.83
CA LYS A 127 21.25 -14.36 32.32
C LYS A 127 22.28 -14.68 33.40
#